data_AF-A0A963TBN8-F1
#
_entry.id   AF-A0A963TBN8-F1
#
_cell.length_a   1.000
_cell.length_b   1.000
_cell.length_c   1.000
_cell.angle_alpha   90.00
_cell.angle_beta   90.00
_cell.angle_gamma   90.00
#
_symmetry.space_group_name_H-M   'P 1'
#
loop_
_entity.id
_entity.type
_entity.pdbx_description
1 polymer ?
#
loop_
_entity_poly.entity_id
_entity_poly.type
_entity_poly.pdbx_seq_one_letter_code
_entity_poly.pdbx_strand_id
1 'polypeptide(L)'
;MAFESKNLSVLAYANGFTLWHYTSTDTAAVIDSEDYFADAGHMLRAGDMIMANVASGGAGIYLVSTSDGTTVDVDDLTAVGGTDTD
;
A
#
# COMPACT_ATOMS: atom_id res chain seq x y z
N MET A 1 -4.65 10.97 -9.21
CA MET A 1 -5.10 9.88 -8.36
C MET A 1 -5.42 8.70 -9.22
N ALA A 2 -4.40 7.90 -9.43
CA ALA A 2 -4.51 6.62 -10.12
C ALA A 2 -3.29 5.81 -9.71
N PHE A 3 -3.53 4.58 -9.32
CA PHE A 3 -2.45 3.64 -9.10
C PHE A 3 -1.64 3.44 -10.38
N GLU A 4 -0.32 3.33 -10.20
CA GLU A 4 0.64 3.09 -11.27
C GLU A 4 1.42 1.82 -10.95
N SER A 5 1.08 0.71 -11.61
CA SER A 5 1.68 -0.60 -11.34
C SER A 5 3.20 -0.62 -11.47
N LYS A 6 3.75 0.17 -12.40
CA LYS A 6 5.22 0.33 -12.57
C LYS A 6 5.93 0.89 -11.33
N ASN A 7 5.21 1.54 -10.41
CA ASN A 7 5.75 2.11 -9.18
C ASN A 7 5.61 1.16 -7.98
N LEU A 8 5.00 -0.02 -8.17
CA LEU A 8 4.88 -1.06 -7.16
C LEU A 8 5.98 -2.12 -7.37
N SER A 9 6.73 -2.44 -6.32
CA SER A 9 7.85 -3.38 -6.39
C SER A 9 7.86 -4.32 -5.19
N VAL A 10 8.15 -5.60 -5.44
CA VAL A 10 8.33 -6.58 -4.37
C VAL A 10 9.70 -6.40 -3.70
N LEU A 11 9.72 -6.33 -2.37
CA LEU A 11 10.95 -6.27 -1.58
C LEU A 11 11.34 -7.65 -1.06
N ALA A 12 10.38 -8.39 -0.51
CA ALA A 12 10.60 -9.70 0.08
C ALA A 12 9.34 -10.54 0.03
N TYR A 13 9.51 -11.86 0.00
CA TYR A 13 8.41 -12.81 0.10
C TYR A 13 8.86 -14.01 0.94
N ALA A 14 8.05 -14.39 1.92
CA ALA A 14 8.31 -15.55 2.80
C ALA A 14 7.01 -15.98 3.49
N ASN A 15 6.86 -17.27 3.81
CA ASN A 15 5.75 -17.80 4.62
C ASN A 15 4.33 -17.40 4.17
N GLY A 16 4.11 -17.21 2.86
CA GLY A 16 2.80 -16.79 2.33
C GLY A 16 2.50 -15.29 2.44
N PHE A 17 3.50 -14.49 2.83
CA PHE A 17 3.45 -13.03 2.94
C PHE A 17 4.38 -12.38 1.93
N THR A 18 3.95 -11.26 1.34
CA THR A 18 4.75 -10.41 0.47
C THR A 18 4.86 -9.00 1.05
N LEU A 19 6.09 -8.49 1.15
CA LEU A 19 6.37 -7.09 1.45
C LEU A 19 6.60 -6.32 0.15
N TRP A 20 5.82 -5.26 -0.02
CA TRP A 20 5.84 -4.40 -1.19
C TRP A 20 6.37 -3.01 -0.84
N HIS A 21 7.00 -2.37 -1.81
CA HIS A 21 7.28 -0.94 -1.79
C HIS A 21 6.52 -0.25 -2.91
N TYR A 22 5.91 0.89 -2.59
CA TYR A 22 5.14 1.70 -3.54
C TYR A 22 5.55 3.16 -3.46
N THR A 23 5.47 3.88 -4.58
CA THR A 23 5.66 5.33 -4.60
C THR A 23 4.57 5.99 -5.41
N SER A 24 3.99 7.06 -4.87
CA SER A 24 2.93 7.83 -5.51
C SER A 24 2.99 9.30 -5.11
N THR A 25 2.40 10.14 -5.98
CA THR A 25 2.17 11.56 -5.69
C THR A 25 0.81 11.82 -5.05
N ASP A 26 0.02 10.77 -4.81
CA ASP A 26 -1.26 10.84 -4.11
C ASP A 26 -1.04 10.87 -2.58
N THR A 27 -1.99 11.47 -1.84
CA THR A 27 -1.94 11.52 -0.37
C THR A 27 -2.23 10.16 0.24
N ALA A 28 -1.79 9.91 1.49
CA ALA A 28 -2.10 8.66 2.20
C ALA A 28 -3.61 8.35 2.21
N ALA A 29 -4.45 9.34 2.50
CA ALA A 29 -5.92 9.18 2.50
C ALA A 29 -6.52 8.80 1.13
N VAL A 30 -5.82 9.08 0.03
CA VAL A 30 -6.26 8.68 -1.32
C VAL A 30 -5.81 7.26 -1.62
N ILE A 31 -4.63 6.88 -1.16
CA ILE A 31 -4.10 5.51 -1.31
C ILE A 31 -4.90 4.52 -0.47
N ASP A 32 -5.42 4.96 0.68
CA ASP A 32 -6.32 4.22 1.57
C ASP A 32 -7.78 4.15 1.06
N SER A 33 -8.04 4.65 -0.15
CA SER A 33 -9.39 4.50 -0.74
C SER A 33 -9.58 3.08 -1.27
N GLU A 34 -10.78 2.55 -1.08
CA GLU A 34 -11.21 1.26 -1.64
C GLU A 34 -10.87 1.20 -3.15
N ASP A 35 -10.35 0.06 -3.59
CA ASP A 35 -9.95 -0.22 -4.97
C ASP A 35 -8.84 0.66 -5.56
N TYR A 36 -8.10 1.43 -4.74
CA TYR A 36 -6.92 2.16 -5.23
C TYR A 36 -5.93 1.20 -5.93
N PHE A 37 -5.71 0.00 -5.36
CA PHE A 37 -4.80 -1.02 -5.88
C PHE A 37 -5.46 -2.09 -6.78
N ALA A 38 -6.69 -1.87 -7.26
CA ALA A 38 -7.46 -2.89 -7.99
C ALA A 38 -6.71 -3.51 -9.18
N ASP A 39 -5.97 -2.71 -9.95
CA ASP A 39 -5.16 -3.17 -11.10
C ASP A 39 -4.04 -4.16 -10.69
N ALA A 40 -3.62 -4.14 -9.42
CA ALA A 40 -2.66 -5.07 -8.84
C ALA A 40 -3.32 -6.24 -8.09
N GLY A 41 -4.64 -6.38 -8.11
CA GLY A 41 -5.36 -7.45 -7.39
C GLY A 41 -4.90 -8.86 -7.74
N HIS A 42 -4.47 -9.08 -8.99
CA HIS A 42 -3.90 -10.37 -9.41
C HIS A 42 -2.53 -10.69 -8.78
N MET A 43 -1.85 -9.72 -8.18
CA MET A 43 -0.54 -9.85 -7.53
C MET A 43 -0.63 -9.76 -6.01
N LEU A 44 -1.51 -8.91 -5.49
CA LEU A 44 -1.68 -8.64 -4.06
C LEU A 44 -2.57 -9.69 -3.40
N ARG A 45 -2.22 -10.08 -2.18
CA ARG A 45 -3.02 -11.01 -1.37
C ARG A 45 -3.34 -10.41 -0.02
N ALA A 46 -4.50 -10.78 0.54
CA ALA A 46 -4.83 -10.43 1.91
C ALA A 46 -3.71 -10.89 2.85
N GLY A 47 -3.26 -9.98 3.73
CA GLY A 47 -2.12 -10.18 4.63
C GLY A 47 -0.78 -9.64 4.11
N ASP A 48 -0.66 -9.28 2.82
CA ASP A 48 0.52 -8.57 2.31
C ASP A 48 0.63 -7.17 2.96
N MET A 49 1.84 -6.62 3.01
CA MET A 49 2.08 -5.25 3.50
C MET A 49 2.73 -4.39 2.44
N ILE A 50 2.33 -3.11 2.40
CA ILE A 50 2.84 -2.12 1.45
C ILE A 50 3.48 -0.97 2.25
N MET A 51 4.77 -0.76 2.05
CA MET A 51 5.46 0.46 2.48
C MET A 51 5.38 1.48 1.34
N ALA A 52 4.66 2.58 1.53
CA ALA A 52 4.48 3.58 0.49
C ALA A 52 5.13 4.91 0.83
N ASN A 53 5.84 5.48 -0.14
CA ASN A 53 6.17 6.90 -0.15
C ASN A 53 5.05 7.66 -0.87
N VAL A 54 4.46 8.63 -0.18
CA VAL A 54 3.25 9.32 -0.62
C VAL A 54 3.52 10.82 -0.82
N ALA A 55 2.51 11.59 -1.24
CA ALA A 55 2.61 13.03 -1.45
C ALA A 55 3.29 13.78 -0.29
N SER A 56 3.94 14.90 -0.62
CA SER A 56 4.54 15.82 0.36
C SER A 56 5.64 15.20 1.24
N GLY A 57 6.30 14.15 0.76
CA GLY A 57 7.35 13.46 1.50
C GLY A 57 6.82 12.60 2.65
N GLY A 58 5.52 12.30 2.66
CA GLY A 58 4.92 11.39 3.63
C GLY A 58 5.30 9.93 3.35
N ALA A 59 5.10 9.10 4.36
CA ALA A 59 5.17 7.65 4.25
C ALA A 59 3.92 7.01 4.87
N GLY A 60 3.54 5.83 4.39
CA GLY A 60 2.44 5.04 4.94
C GLY A 60 2.78 3.55 4.96
N ILE A 61 2.23 2.85 5.92
CA ILE A 61 2.29 1.38 6.00
C ILE A 61 0.84 0.88 5.90
N TYR A 62 0.58 0.09 4.87
CA TYR A 62 -0.74 -0.43 4.58
C TYR A 62 -0.74 -1.96 4.69
N LEU A 63 -1.78 -2.50 5.30
CA LEU A 63 -2.09 -3.93 5.27
C LEU A 63 -3.10 -4.17 4.15
N VAL A 64 -2.83 -5.13 3.26
CA VAL A 64 -3.87 -5.59 2.32
C VAL A 64 -4.90 -6.37 3.11
N SER A 65 -6.06 -5.76 3.36
CA SER A 65 -7.13 -6.33 4.19
C SER A 65 -7.93 -7.35 3.39
N THR A 66 -8.21 -7.04 2.12
CA THR A 66 -8.91 -7.92 1.18
C THR A 66 -8.30 -7.82 -0.22
N SER A 67 -8.31 -8.94 -0.95
CA SER A 67 -7.99 -9.00 -2.38
C SER A 67 -8.67 -10.21 -2.98
N ASP A 68 -9.51 -10.01 -4.00
CA ASP A 68 -10.20 -11.08 -4.72
C ASP A 68 -9.65 -11.33 -6.15
N GLY A 69 -8.56 -10.62 -6.50
CA GLY A 69 -7.97 -10.65 -7.84
C GLY A 69 -8.44 -9.52 -8.75
N THR A 70 -9.56 -8.87 -8.42
CA THR A 70 -10.15 -7.75 -9.17
C THR A 70 -10.45 -6.52 -8.32
N THR A 71 -10.71 -6.71 -7.04
CA THR A 71 -10.84 -5.67 -6.02
C THR A 71 -9.72 -5.82 -5.00
N VAL A 72 -9.29 -4.70 -4.42
CA VAL A 72 -8.29 -4.67 -3.36
C VAL A 72 -8.66 -3.57 -2.37
N ASP A 73 -8.68 -3.93 -1.10
CA ASP A 73 -8.80 -2.99 -0.01
C ASP A 73 -7.55 -3.03 0.87
N VAL A 74 -7.17 -1.86 1.38
CA VAL A 74 -6.03 -1.72 2.26
C VAL A 74 -6.46 -0.99 3.52
N ASP A 75 -5.97 -1.47 4.66
CA ASP A 75 -6.10 -0.76 5.92
C ASP A 75 -4.82 0.03 6.17
N ASP A 76 -4.97 1.33 6.40
CA ASP A 76 -4.04 2.15 7.17
C ASP A 76 -3.67 1.45 8.51
N LEU A 77 -2.38 1.19 8.73
CA LEU A 77 -1.90 1.02 10.10
C LEU A 77 -1.77 2.43 10.68
N THR A 78 -2.81 2.85 11.41
CA THR A 78 -2.91 4.17 12.06
C THR A 78 -1.54 4.76 12.36
N ALA A 79 -1.18 5.82 11.63
CA ALA A 79 0.14 6.46 11.54
C ALA A 79 1.24 5.80 12.40
N VAL A 80 1.92 4.79 11.86
CA VAL A 80 3.25 4.42 12.37
C VAL A 80 4.16 5.64 12.19
N GLY A 81 4.51 6.30 13.29
CA GLY A 81 5.32 7.53 13.26
C GLY A 81 4.51 8.84 13.27
N GLY A 82 3.56 8.99 14.21
CA GLY A 82 3.08 10.33 14.59
C GLY A 82 4.24 11.28 14.96
N THR A 83 3.97 12.59 15.08
CA THR A 83 4.98 13.66 15.19
C THR A 83 6.19 13.26 16.04
N ASP A 84 7.32 13.05 15.36
CA ASP A 84 8.62 12.97 15.99
C ASP A 84 9.05 14.40 16.33
N THR A 85 9.19 14.70 17.61
CA THR A 85 9.42 16.08 18.10
C THR A 85 10.89 16.40 18.35
N ASP A 86 11.81 15.48 18.02
CA ASP A 86 13.25 15.66 18.16
C ASP A 86 13.99 15.89 16.82
#